data_AF-A0A1W9H4M1-F1
#
_entry.id   AF-A0A1W9H4M1-F1
#
_cell.length_a   1.000
_cell.length_b   1.000
_cell.length_c   1.000
_cell.angle_alpha   90.00
_cell.angle_beta   90.00
_cell.angle_gamma   90.00
#
_symmetry.space_group_name_H-M   'P 1'
#
loop_
_entity.id
_entity.type
_entity.pdbx_description
1 polymer ?
#
loop_
_entity_poly.entity_id
_entity_poly.type
_entity_poly.pdbx_seq_one_letter_code
_entity_poly.pdbx_strand_id
1 'polypeptide(L)'
;MTTLVQQGILQNERFALAVLVYGDKQGRSCLIRWDALFPSMFELHRRRIPSSPIAWGTAHLTALFVKYMPNELSGVYVPETLPATARRDILQAARRSGIRLTRRVRLISRRLPLR
;
A
#
# COMPACT_ATOMS: atom_id res chain seq x y z
N MET A 1 6.11 19.75 6.24
CA MET A 1 7.12 18.66 6.26
C MET A 1 8.50 19.15 5.85
N THR A 2 8.64 19.84 4.71
CA THR A 2 9.92 20.36 4.19
C THR A 2 10.71 21.20 5.20
N THR A 3 10.03 22.07 5.96
CA THR A 3 10.64 22.92 7.00
C THR A 3 11.29 22.12 8.13
N LEU A 4 10.69 20.99 8.55
CA LEU A 4 11.22 20.14 9.62
C LEU A 4 12.45 19.35 9.18
N VAL A 5 12.52 18.99 7.90
CA VAL A 5 13.70 18.37 7.30
C VAL A 5 14.84 19.37 7.18
N GLN A 6 14.54 20.60 6.70
CA GLN A 6 15.53 21.67 6.57
C GLN A 6 16.11 22.11 7.92
N GLN A 7 15.32 22.07 8.99
CA GLN A 7 15.76 22.36 10.36
C GLN A 7 16.52 21.20 11.03
N GLY A 8 16.73 20.08 10.32
CA GLY A 8 17.43 18.90 10.87
C GLY A 8 16.64 18.13 11.94
N ILE A 9 15.38 18.49 12.18
CA ILE A 9 14.49 17.86 13.17
C ILE A 9 14.01 16.51 12.65
N LEU A 10 13.75 16.39 11.35
CA LEU A 10 13.29 15.16 10.70
C LEU A 10 14.35 14.65 9.71
N GLN A 11 15.09 13.59 10.09
CA GLN A 11 16.27 13.16 9.32
C GLN A 11 16.02 12.02 8.32
N ASN A 12 15.09 11.11 8.60
CA ASN A 12 14.75 10.00 7.70
C ASN A 12 13.29 9.59 7.86
N GLU A 13 12.40 10.39 7.29
CA GLU A 13 10.97 10.07 7.26
C GLU A 13 10.76 8.69 6.64
N ARG A 14 9.83 7.94 7.24
CA ARG A 14 9.36 6.65 6.75
C ARG A 14 7.85 6.65 6.76
N PHE A 15 7.28 6.05 5.73
CA PHE A 15 5.85 5.87 5.62
C PHE A 15 5.52 4.39 5.49
N ALA A 16 4.53 3.94 6.25
CA ALA A 16 4.02 2.59 6.23
C ALA A 16 2.52 2.58 6.45
N LEU A 17 1.84 1.59 5.86
CA LEU A 17 0.40 1.37 6.01
C LEU A 17 0.16 -0.08 6.40
N ALA A 18 -0.89 -0.31 7.19
CA ALA A 18 -1.34 -1.66 7.51
C ALA A 18 -2.86 -1.73 7.37
N VAL A 19 -3.35 -2.80 6.74
CA VAL A 19 -4.77 -3.14 6.65
C VAL A 19 -5.00 -4.46 7.38
N LEU A 20 -5.91 -4.45 8.35
CA LEU A 20 -6.29 -5.63 9.12
C LEU A 20 -7.73 -5.99 8.76
N VAL A 21 -7.92 -7.21 8.24
CA VAL A 21 -9.23 -7.76 7.88
C VAL A 21 -9.52 -8.94 8.79
N TYR A 22 -10.57 -8.80 9.59
CA TYR A 22 -11.11 -9.87 10.40
C TYR A 22 -12.27 -10.52 9.65
N GLY A 23 -12.33 -11.84 9.64
CA GLY A 23 -13.41 -12.56 8.96
C GLY A 23 -13.44 -14.04 9.31
N ASP A 24 -14.41 -14.75 8.75
CA ASP A 24 -14.47 -16.20 8.80
C ASP A 24 -13.84 -16.81 7.55
N LYS A 25 -13.06 -17.87 7.73
CA LYS A 25 -12.55 -18.69 6.63
C LYS A 25 -12.83 -20.15 6.95
N GLN A 26 -13.81 -20.73 6.26
CA GLN A 26 -14.22 -22.14 6.41
C GLN A 26 -14.61 -22.49 7.86
N GLY A 27 -15.39 -21.62 8.51
CA GLY A 27 -15.87 -21.82 9.88
C GLY A 27 -14.83 -21.51 10.97
N ARG A 28 -13.68 -20.93 10.60
CA ARG A 28 -12.64 -20.50 11.53
C ARG A 28 -12.46 -19.00 11.42
N SER A 29 -12.54 -18.30 12.55
CA SER A 29 -12.19 -16.89 12.62
C SER A 29 -10.72 -16.69 12.23
N CYS A 30 -10.48 -15.69 11.39
CA CYS A 30 -9.16 -15.38 10.84
C CYS A 30 -8.90 -13.87 10.82
N LEU A 31 -7.63 -13.51 10.96
CA LEU A 31 -7.10 -12.17 10.76
C LEU A 31 -6.12 -12.22 9.59
N ILE A 32 -6.44 -11.47 8.53
CA ILE A 32 -5.54 -11.21 7.41
C ILE A 32 -4.97 -9.81 7.61
N ARG A 33 -3.64 -9.71 7.74
CA ARG A 33 -2.92 -8.44 7.82
C ARG A 33 -2.12 -8.24 6.55
N TRP A 34 -2.27 -7.06 5.96
CA TRP A 34 -1.39 -6.55 4.91
C TRP A 34 -0.60 -5.38 5.45
N ASP A 35 0.71 -5.38 5.19
CA ASP A 35 1.61 -4.29 5.52
C ASP A 35 2.25 -3.78 4.23
N ALA A 36 2.36 -2.46 4.10
CA ALA A 36 3.08 -1.78 3.04
C ALA A 36 4.13 -0.86 3.67
N LEU A 37 5.41 -1.05 3.33
CA LEU A 37 6.49 -0.15 3.70
C LEU A 37 7.01 0.54 2.43
N PHE A 38 6.95 1.87 2.42
CA PHE A 38 7.37 2.69 1.30
C PHE A 38 8.86 3.03 1.40
N PRO A 39 9.51 3.40 0.29
CA PRO A 39 10.86 3.93 0.33
C PRO A 39 10.97 5.10 1.31
N SER A 40 12.03 5.11 2.11
CA SER A 40 12.28 6.20 3.05
C SER A 40 12.69 7.48 2.32
N MET A 41 12.64 8.62 3.01
CA MET A 41 13.06 9.90 2.43
C MET A 41 14.51 9.83 1.94
N PHE A 42 15.38 9.18 2.71
CA PHE A 42 16.76 8.91 2.31
C PHE A 42 16.85 8.08 1.01
N GLU A 43 16.06 7.00 0.89
CA GLU A 43 16.04 6.18 -0.32
C GLU A 43 15.53 6.94 -1.54
N LEU A 44 14.53 7.82 -1.37
CA LEU A 44 14.01 8.69 -2.43
C LEU A 44 15.03 9.76 -2.84
N HIS A 45 15.70 10.39 -1.89
CA HIS A 45 16.77 11.36 -2.17
C HIS A 45 17.95 10.72 -2.91
N ARG A 46 18.35 9.48 -2.57
CA ARG A 46 19.37 8.75 -3.34
C ARG A 46 18.95 8.48 -4.78
N ARG A 47 17.65 8.41 -5.06
CA ARG A 47 17.08 8.30 -6.40
C ARG A 47 16.87 9.67 -7.08
N ARG A 48 17.30 10.77 -6.47
CA ARG A 48 17.09 12.16 -6.92
C ARG A 48 15.61 12.55 -7.01
N ILE A 49 14.78 12.02 -6.11
CA ILE A 49 13.36 12.34 -6.02
C ILE A 49 13.13 13.23 -4.78
N PRO A 50 12.90 14.55 -4.95
CA PRO A 50 12.71 15.47 -3.83
C PRO A 50 11.25 15.43 -3.34
N SER A 51 10.85 14.32 -2.73
CA SER A 51 9.49 14.11 -2.22
C SER A 51 9.52 13.40 -0.87
N SER A 52 8.55 13.69 0.00
CA SER A 52 8.32 12.87 1.18
C SER A 52 7.83 11.46 0.78
N PRO A 53 8.09 10.42 1.60
CA PRO A 53 7.59 9.07 1.38
C PRO A 53 6.09 8.96 1.18
N ILE A 54 5.29 9.75 1.93
CA ILE A 54 3.84 9.75 1.79
C ILE A 54 3.39 10.36 0.45
N ALA A 55 3.95 11.51 0.07
CA ALA A 55 3.59 12.17 -1.18
C ALA A 55 4.01 11.33 -2.40
N TRP A 56 5.23 10.77 -2.36
CA TRP A 56 5.70 9.85 -3.38
C TRP A 56 4.84 8.60 -3.45
N GLY A 57 4.53 7.98 -2.30
CA GLY A 57 3.72 6.77 -2.24
C GLY A 57 2.34 6.96 -2.86
N THR A 58 1.65 8.06 -2.52
CA THR A 58 0.33 8.39 -3.07
C THR A 58 0.39 8.64 -4.58
N ALA A 59 1.30 9.51 -5.04
CA ALA A 59 1.42 9.84 -6.45
C ALA A 59 1.81 8.61 -7.29
N HIS A 60 2.77 7.82 -6.80
CA HIS A 60 3.27 6.63 -7.49
C HIS A 60 2.19 5.55 -7.61
N LEU A 61 1.46 5.25 -6.54
CA LEU A 61 0.36 4.28 -6.60
C LEU A 61 -0.77 4.75 -7.52
N THR A 62 -1.06 6.04 -7.54
CA THR A 62 -2.04 6.64 -8.47
C THR A 62 -1.59 6.45 -9.93
N ALA A 63 -0.32 6.73 -10.23
CA ALA A 63 0.24 6.53 -11.56
C ALA A 63 0.20 5.04 -11.99
N LEU A 64 0.47 4.11 -11.08
CA LEU A 64 0.32 2.68 -11.36
C LEU A 64 -1.13 2.31 -11.63
N PHE A 65 -2.07 2.85 -10.87
CA PHE A 65 -3.50 2.61 -11.10
C PHE A 65 -3.92 3.02 -12.51
N VAL A 66 -3.57 4.25 -12.92
CA VAL A 66 -3.85 4.76 -14.27
C VAL A 66 -3.16 3.90 -15.34
N LYS A 67 -1.89 3.53 -15.13
CA LYS A 67 -1.11 2.74 -16.09
C LYS A 67 -1.69 1.35 -16.35
N TYR A 68 -2.26 0.71 -15.33
CA TYR A 68 -2.80 -0.66 -15.40
C TYR A 68 -4.33 -0.69 -15.48
N MET A 69 -4.98 0.46 -15.64
CA MET A 69 -6.41 0.54 -15.86
C MET A 69 -6.75 -0.09 -17.22
N PRO A 70 -7.64 -1.10 -17.27
CA PRO A 70 -8.08 -1.68 -18.54
C PRO A 70 -8.85 -0.65 -19.37
N ASN A 71 -8.51 -0.54 -20.66
CA ASN A 71 -9.11 0.45 -21.55
C ASN A 71 -10.55 0.11 -21.95
N GLU A 72 -10.93 -1.17 -21.86
CA GLU A 72 -12.25 -1.66 -22.26
C GLU A 72 -13.31 -1.47 -21.17
N LEU A 73 -12.92 -1.03 -19.97
CA LEU A 73 -13.85 -0.78 -18.87
C LEU A 73 -14.48 0.61 -19.02
N SER A 74 -15.82 0.66 -18.95
CA SER A 74 -16.60 1.90 -18.95
C SER A 74 -17.33 2.07 -17.62
N GLY A 75 -17.29 3.27 -17.06
CA GLY A 75 -17.93 3.59 -15.78
C GLY A 75 -16.95 3.88 -14.64
N VAL A 76 -17.48 3.95 -13.41
CA VAL A 76 -16.72 4.29 -12.21
C VAL A 76 -16.40 3.00 -11.45
N TYR A 77 -15.10 2.70 -11.33
CA TYR A 77 -14.62 1.50 -10.64
C TYR A 77 -13.76 1.87 -9.44
N VAL A 78 -14.04 1.22 -8.30
CA VAL A 78 -13.16 1.23 -7.15
C VAL A 78 -12.06 0.16 -7.33
N PRO A 79 -10.88 0.30 -6.70
CA PRO A 79 -9.75 -0.60 -6.93
C PRO A 79 -10.07 -2.10 -6.74
N GLU A 80 -10.93 -2.43 -5.79
CA GLU A 80 -11.36 -3.80 -5.49
C GLU A 80 -12.31 -4.37 -6.55
N THR A 81 -12.92 -3.56 -7.40
CA THR A 81 -13.79 -4.03 -8.50
C THR A 81 -13.04 -4.31 -9.79
N LEU A 82 -11.77 -3.91 -9.89
CA LEU A 82 -10.95 -4.17 -11.07
C LEU A 82 -10.74 -5.68 -11.31
N PRO A 83 -10.54 -6.09 -12.58
CA PRO A 83 -10.18 -7.46 -12.92
C PRO A 83 -9.00 -7.98 -12.09
N ALA A 84 -9.05 -9.27 -11.74
CA ALA A 84 -8.03 -9.87 -10.90
C ALA A 84 -6.61 -9.78 -11.50
N THR A 85 -6.49 -9.82 -12.83
CA THR A 85 -5.24 -9.61 -13.56
C THR A 85 -4.69 -8.21 -13.33
N ALA A 86 -5.48 -7.16 -13.61
CA ALA A 86 -5.09 -5.77 -13.39
C ALA A 86 -4.66 -5.50 -11.94
N ARG A 87 -5.42 -6.00 -10.95
CA ARG A 87 -5.05 -5.86 -9.53
C ARG A 87 -3.70 -6.53 -9.21
N ARG A 88 -3.41 -7.70 -9.78
CA ARG A 88 -2.12 -8.40 -9.59
C ARG A 88 -0.97 -7.62 -10.22
N ASP A 89 -1.17 -7.06 -11.40
CA ASP A 89 -0.17 -6.28 -12.13
C ASP A 89 0.19 -5.00 -11.37
N ILE A 90 -0.82 -4.28 -10.85
CA ILE A 90 -0.63 -3.12 -9.97
C ILE A 90 0.22 -3.49 -8.76
N LEU A 91 -0.12 -4.58 -8.04
CA LEU A 91 0.62 -5.01 -6.87
C LEU A 91 2.04 -5.48 -7.20
N GLN A 92 2.27 -6.07 -8.37
CA GLN A 92 3.60 -6.46 -8.83
C GLN A 92 4.44 -5.23 -9.17
N ALA A 93 3.85 -4.24 -9.86
CA ALA A 93 4.51 -2.99 -10.19
C ALA A 93 4.86 -2.18 -8.93
N ALA A 94 3.96 -2.15 -7.94
CA ALA A 94 4.23 -1.53 -6.64
C ALA A 94 5.47 -2.16 -5.97
N ARG A 95 5.57 -3.50 -5.95
CA ARG A 95 6.75 -4.21 -5.43
C ARG A 95 8.02 -3.86 -6.18
N ARG A 96 7.99 -3.85 -7.52
CA ARG A 96 9.13 -3.49 -8.38
C ARG A 96 9.61 -2.05 -8.16
N SER A 97 8.74 -1.19 -7.66
CA SER A 97 9.05 0.23 -7.38
C SER A 97 9.75 0.45 -6.02
N GLY A 98 9.95 -0.63 -5.25
CA GLY A 98 10.55 -0.59 -3.91
C GLY A 98 9.54 -0.53 -2.77
N ILE A 99 8.24 -0.63 -3.04
CA ILE A 99 7.22 -0.75 -1.98
C ILE A 99 7.19 -2.20 -1.49
N ARG A 100 7.52 -2.41 -0.22
CA ARG A 100 7.55 -3.75 0.38
C ARG A 100 6.15 -4.12 0.87
N LEU A 101 5.51 -5.08 0.19
CA LEU A 101 4.18 -5.58 0.54
C LEU A 101 4.28 -6.94 1.22
N THR A 102 3.82 -7.03 2.47
CA THR A 102 3.79 -8.28 3.26
C THR A 102 2.37 -8.67 3.57
N ARG A 103 2.05 -9.95 3.42
CA ARG A 103 0.75 -10.53 3.82
C ARG A 103 0.98 -11.56 4.92
N ARG A 104 0.19 -11.47 5.99
CA ARG A 104 0.17 -12.45 7.08
C ARG A 104 -1.27 -12.90 7.32
N VAL A 105 -1.46 -14.20 7.53
CA VAL A 105 -2.77 -14.78 7.87
C VAL A 105 -2.61 -15.51 9.19
N ARG A 106 -3.49 -15.20 10.15
CA ARG A 106 -3.53 -15.87 11.45
C ARG A 106 -4.95 -16.38 11.70
N LEU A 107 -5.08 -17.64 12.09
CA LEU A 107 -6.33 -18.14 12.68
C LEU A 107 -6.43 -17.53 14.09
N ILE A 108 -7.61 -17.05 14.46
CA ILE A 108 -7.86 -16.46 15.77
C ILE A 108 -8.88 -17.31 16.53
N SER A 109 -8.58 -17.63 17.78
CA SER A 109 -9.41 -18.51 18.63
C SER A 109 -10.60 -17.80 19.26
N ARG A 110 -10.67 -16.46 19.19
CA ARG A 110 -11.77 -15.67 19.76
C ARG A 110 -12.76 -15.25 18.68
N ARG A 111 -14.03 -15.60 18.88
CA ARG A 111 -15.17 -14.87 18.31
C ARG A 111 -15.06 -13.41 18.78
N LEU A 112 -14.68 -12.50 17.89
CA LEU A 112 -14.86 -11.07 18.14
C LEU A 112 -16.37 -10.81 18.18
N PRO A 113 -16.89 -10.02 19.14
CA PRO A 113 -18.28 -9.60 19.10
C PRO A 113 -18.49 -8.80 17.82
N LEU A 114 -19.43 -9.26 16.99
CA LEU A 114 -19.90 -8.52 15.83
C LEU A 114 -20.43 -7.17 16.36
N ARG A 115 -19.92 -6.07 15.80
CA ARG A 115 -20.52 -4.75 15.96
C ARG A 115 -21.72 -4.62 15.03
#